data_AF-A0A2P2DXQ8-F1
#
_entry.id   AF-A0A2P2DXQ8-F1
#
_cell.length_a   1.000
_cell.length_b   1.000
_cell.length_c   1.000
_cell.angle_alpha   90.00
_cell.angle_beta   90.00
_cell.angle_gamma   90.00
#
_symmetry.space_group_name_H-M   'P 1'
#
loop_
_entity.id
_entity.type
_entity.pdbx_description
1 polymer ?
#
loop_
_entity_poly.entity_id
_entity_poly.type
_entity_poly.pdbx_seq_one_letter_code
_entity_poly.pdbx_strand_id
1 'polypeptide(L)' 'MGALKRTEPAKAYMDSSNLKPIWKKELEKVEAEMMEVDRELSTTINNLNYVNDKRDKLVKKRETILQRAVEQDLFSP' A
#
# COMPACT_ATOMS: atom_id res chain seq x y z
N MET A 1 -17.89 0.32 57.05
CA MET A 1 -16.87 -0.68 56.71
C MET A 1 -17.57 -1.88 56.05
N GLY A 2 -17.98 -1.74 54.80
CA GLY A 2 -18.61 -2.82 54.03
C GLY A 2 -17.54 -3.60 53.28
N ALA A 3 -17.55 -4.93 53.40
CA ALA A 3 -16.53 -5.82 52.87
C ALA A 3 -16.22 -5.54 51.39
N LEU A 4 -14.94 -5.25 51.09
CA LEU A 4 -14.41 -5.33 49.74
C LEU A 4 -14.62 -6.77 49.27
N LYS A 5 -15.59 -6.98 48.37
CA LYS A 5 -15.77 -8.26 47.67
C LYS A 5 -14.39 -8.64 47.11
N ARG A 6 -13.86 -9.79 47.53
CA ARG A 6 -12.66 -10.40 46.94
C ARG A 6 -12.93 -10.58 45.45
N THR A 7 -12.48 -9.64 44.64
CA THR A 7 -12.42 -9.80 43.19
C THR A 7 -11.31 -10.80 42.92
N GLU A 8 -11.70 -12.03 42.54
CA GLU A 8 -10.77 -13.04 42.04
C GLU A 8 -10.01 -12.44 40.83
N PRO A 9 -8.67 -12.29 40.90
CA PRO A 9 -7.90 -11.67 39.82
C PRO A 9 -8.11 -12.40 38.49
N ALA A 10 -8.23 -13.74 38.55
CA ALA A 10 -8.44 -14.59 37.38
C ALA A 10 -9.74 -14.28 36.62
N LYS A 11 -10.81 -13.85 37.31
CA LYS A 11 -12.08 -13.46 36.68
C LYS A 11 -12.07 -12.04 36.13
N ALA A 12 -11.29 -11.14 36.74
CA ALA A 12 -11.16 -9.77 36.27
C ALA A 12 -10.51 -9.68 34.87
N TYR A 13 -9.56 -10.57 34.55
CA TYR A 13 -8.93 -10.59 33.23
C TYR A 13 -9.81 -11.19 32.11
N MET A 14 -10.85 -11.94 32.46
CA MET A 14 -11.76 -12.59 31.49
C MET A 14 -13.07 -11.82 31.28
N ASP A 15 -13.28 -10.72 31.99
CA ASP A 15 -14.46 -9.88 31.80
C ASP A 15 -14.33 -9.10 30.48
N SER A 16 -15.26 -9.33 29.55
CA SER A 16 -15.24 -8.72 28.20
C SER A 16 -15.12 -7.19 28.20
N SER A 17 -15.56 -6.54 29.28
CA SER A 17 -15.40 -5.11 29.56
C SER A 17 -13.95 -4.67 29.70
N ASN A 18 -13.08 -5.51 30.28
CA ASN A 18 -11.65 -5.25 30.48
C ASN A 18 -10.79 -5.59 29.25
N LEU A 19 -11.34 -6.34 28.28
CA LEU A 19 -10.71 -6.63 27.00
C LEU A 19 -10.92 -5.52 25.96
N LYS A 20 -11.96 -4.68 26.11
CA LYS A 20 -12.26 -3.56 25.19
C LYS A 20 -11.06 -2.64 24.92
N PRO A 21 -10.24 -2.25 25.92
CA PRO A 21 -9.06 -1.41 25.68
C PRO A 21 -7.96 -2.13 24.90
N ILE A 22 -7.83 -3.46 25.04
CA ILE A 22 -6.85 -4.27 24.30
C ILE A 22 -7.26 -4.36 22.84
N TRP A 23 -8.51 -4.73 22.57
CA TRP A 23 -9.03 -4.81 21.21
C TRP A 23 -9.04 -3.46 20.49
N LYS A 24 -9.27 -2.36 21.22
CA LYS A 24 -9.14 -1.01 20.67
C LYS A 24 -7.70 -0.72 20.22
N LYS A 25 -6.69 -1.09 21.01
CA LYS A 25 -5.28 -0.92 20.65
C LYS A 25 -4.87 -1.78 19.46
N GLU A 26 -5.32 -3.04 19.43
CA GLU A 26 -5.05 -3.92 18.30
C GLU A 26 -5.71 -3.40 17.02
N LEU A 27 -6.94 -2.86 17.13
CA LEU A 27 -7.61 -2.22 16.00
C LEU A 27 -6.84 -0.99 15.51
N GLU A 28 -6.46 -0.07 16.41
CA GLU A 28 -5.66 1.11 16.06
C GLU A 28 -4.32 0.74 15.39
N LYS A 29 -3.70 -0.36 15.84
CA LYS A 29 -2.47 -0.88 15.24
C LYS A 29 -2.70 -1.40 13.82
N VAL A 30 -3.73 -2.22 13.62
CA VAL A 30 -4.09 -2.74 12.30
C VAL A 30 -4.46 -1.60 11.34
N GLU A 31 -5.21 -0.61 11.80
CA GLU A 31 -5.55 0.58 11.01
C GLU A 31 -4.29 1.36 10.60
N ALA A 32 -3.32 1.52 11.51
CA ALA A 32 -2.05 2.17 11.19
C ALA A 32 -1.23 1.38 10.14
N GLU A 33 -1.16 0.05 10.28
CA GLU A 33 -0.50 -0.83 9.30
C GLU A 33 -1.19 -0.76 7.93
N MET A 34 -2.53 -0.75 7.90
CA MET A 34 -3.30 -0.57 6.66
C MET A 34 -2.97 0.77 5.98
N MET A 35 -2.92 1.86 6.74
CA MET A 35 -2.57 3.18 6.20
C MET A 35 -1.15 3.23 5.63
N GLU A 36 -0.20 2.49 6.23
CA GLU A 36 1.16 2.40 5.73
C GLU A 36 1.20 1.62 4.40
N VAL A 37 0.53 0.47 4.34
CA VAL A 37 0.37 -0.31 3.10
C VAL A 37 -0.28 0.50 1.98
N ASP A 38 -1.32 1.28 2.29
CA ASP A 38 -1.98 2.15 1.30
C ASP A 38 -1.03 3.20 0.71
N ARG A 39 -0.10 3.74 1.52
CA ARG A 39 0.93 4.68 1.05
C ARG A 39 1.96 3.99 0.16
N GLU A 40 2.39 2.79 0.53
CA GLU A 40 3.32 1.99 -0.28
C GLU A 40 2.70 1.61 -1.63
N LEU A 41 1.42 1.21 -1.63
CA LEU A 41 0.65 0.92 -2.84
C LEU A 41 0.57 2.15 -3.74
N SER A 42 0.20 3.31 -3.19
CA SER A 42 0.13 4.56 -3.96
C SER A 42 1.48 4.91 -4.60
N THR A 43 2.57 4.78 -3.85
CA THR A 43 3.94 5.02 -4.35
C THR A 43 4.30 4.05 -5.47
N THR A 44 3.99 2.77 -5.31
CA THR A 44 4.25 1.73 -6.31
C THR A 44 3.48 1.98 -7.60
N ILE A 45 2.20 2.34 -7.50
CA ILE A 45 1.36 2.70 -8.65
C ILE A 45 1.95 3.89 -9.41
N ASN A 46 2.38 4.93 -8.70
CA ASN A 46 3.00 6.11 -9.32
C ASN A 46 4.30 5.74 -10.07
N ASN A 47 5.13 4.87 -9.48
CA ASN A 47 6.34 4.38 -10.13
C ASN A 47 6.03 3.55 -11.38
N LEU A 48 5.02 2.69 -11.33
CA LEU A 48 4.59 1.90 -12.49
C LEU A 48 4.08 2.81 -13.62
N ASN A 49 3.27 3.81 -13.30
CA ASN A 49 2.80 4.80 -14.28
C ASN A 49 3.96 5.55 -14.94
N TYR A 50 4.94 5.97 -14.15
CA TYR A 50 6.14 6.64 -14.68
C TYR A 50 6.96 5.75 -15.64
N VAL A 51 7.12 4.46 -15.32
CA VAL A 51 7.78 3.50 -16.20
C VAL A 51 6.96 3.27 -17.47
N ASN A 52 5.64 3.18 -17.35
CA ASN A 52 4.73 3.03 -18.48
C ASN A 52 4.83 4.23 -19.45
N ASP A 53 4.82 5.46 -18.93
CA ASP A 53 5.00 6.69 -19.70
C ASP A 53 6.35 6.73 -20.44
N LYS A 54 7.42 6.26 -19.79
CA LYS A 54 8.74 6.14 -20.43
C LYS A 54 8.70 5.17 -21.61
N ARG A 55 8.09 3.99 -21.43
CA ARG A 55 7.94 2.99 -22.50
C ARG A 55 7.18 3.61 -23.68
N ASP A 56 6.07 4.28 -23.43
CA ASP A 56 5.23 4.84 -24.49
C ASP A 56 5.96 5.94 -25.27
N LYS A 57 6.77 6.77 -24.59
CA LYS A 57 7.67 7.73 -25.26
C LYS A 57 8.71 7.04 -26.15
N LEU A 58 9.30 5.92 -25.68
CA LEU A 58 10.26 5.16 -26.48
C LEU A 58 9.61 4.49 -27.69
N VAL A 59 8.40 3.96 -27.55
CA VAL A 59 7.61 3.40 -28.66
C VAL A 59 7.37 4.46 -29.73
N LYS A 60 6.86 5.63 -29.35
CA LYS A 60 6.66 6.76 -30.27
C LYS A 60 7.97 7.19 -30.95
N LYS A 61 9.07 7.28 -30.18
CA LYS A 61 10.38 7.61 -30.73
C LYS A 61 10.84 6.57 -31.76
N ARG A 62 10.65 5.29 -31.49
CA ARG A 62 10.96 4.20 -32.43
C ARG A 62 10.16 4.33 -33.71
N GLU A 63 8.85 4.59 -33.61
CA GLU A 63 7.98 4.80 -34.78
C GLU A 63 8.44 5.99 -35.62
N THR A 64 8.75 7.12 -35.00
CA THR A 64 9.30 8.29 -35.70
C THR A 64 10.62 7.98 -36.41
N ILE A 65 11.52 7.23 -35.76
CA ILE A 65 12.80 6.83 -36.37
C ILE A 65 12.54 5.94 -37.59
N LEU A 66 11.64 4.96 -37.47
CA LEU A 66 11.31 4.06 -38.58
C LEU A 66 10.70 4.82 -39.76
N GLN A 67 9.78 5.75 -39.51
CA GLN A 67 9.21 6.60 -40.56
C GLN A 67 10.29 7.39 -41.30
N ARG A 68 11.18 8.07 -40.57
CA ARG A 68 12.29 8.83 -41.17
C ARG A 68 13.27 7.95 -41.92
N ALA A 69 13.53 6.74 -41.41
CA ALA A 69 14.44 5.82 -42.06
C ALA A 69 13.88 5.29 -43.39
N VAL A 70 12.56 5.10 -43.49
CA VAL A 70 11.87 4.82 -44.75
C VAL A 70 11.97 6.00 -45.71
N GLU A 71 11.73 7.23 -45.24
CA GLU A 71 11.86 8.45 -46.06
C GLU A 71 13.28 8.67 -46.62
N GLN A 72 14.31 8.22 -45.89
CA GLN A 72 15.71 8.37 -46.25
C GLN A 72 16.30 7.14 -46.96
N ASP A 73 15.47 6.14 -47.26
CA ASP A 73 15.87 4.88 -47.89
C ASP A 73 17.04 4.17 -47.16
N LEU A 74 17.13 4.37 -45.84
CA LEU A 74 18.23 3.92 -44.97
C LEU A 74 18.31 2.39 -44.83
N PHE A 75 17.32 1.67 -45.33
CA PHE A 75 17.23 0.21 -45.32
C PHE A 75 17.20 -0.41 -46.73
N SER A 76 17.43 0.37 -47.80
CA SER A 76 17.68 -0.21 -49.12
C SER A 76 19.08 -0.86 -49.14
N PRO A 77 19.21 -2.05 -49.76
CA PRO A 77 20.43 -2.87 -49.73
C PRO A 77 21.65 -2.22 -50.38
#